data_AF-A0A4Y2LRH6-F1
#
_entry.id   AF-A0A4Y2LRH6-F1
#
_cell.length_a   1.000
_cell.length_b   1.000
_cell.length_c   1.000
_cell.angle_alpha   90.00
_cell.angle_beta   90.00
_cell.angle_gamma   90.00
#
_symmetry.space_group_name_H-M   'P 1'
#
loop_
_entity.id
_entity.type
_entity.pdbx_description
1 polymer ?
#
loop_
_entity_poly.entity_id
_entity_poly.type
_entity_poly.pdbx_seq_one_letter_code
_entity_poly.pdbx_strand_id
1 'polypeptide(L)'
;MKPNNYNSRIHSFQKEKDDTSQQRYLIPQKYQFHTHLYLVDIRNDSEDGDTLPHQDESRSDFSVEEGSQPFSQSELNDMARDLGLSKHGAELLGSRLKNKILLTPGTSFSWYRHREKGFTQFFSKEGNLVYCNDVQGIIKCFDIEYDPSEWRLFIYSSKTSLKAVFLHNGNSFASLPLGHTVHLEENYNDLSMILEKINYKEHRWNDLETAKC
;
A
#
# COMPACT_ATOMS: atom_id res chain seq x y z
N MET A 1 18.20 40.52 5.67
CA MET A 1 18.01 39.54 6.77
C MET A 1 16.71 39.84 7.50
N LYS A 2 15.70 38.99 7.32
CA LYS A 2 14.54 38.84 8.20
C LYS A 2 14.13 37.35 8.13
N PRO A 3 14.10 36.60 9.23
CA PRO A 3 13.60 35.24 9.22
C PRO A 3 12.07 35.26 9.38
N ASN A 4 11.35 34.63 8.44
CA ASN A 4 9.92 34.37 8.60
C ASN A 4 9.73 33.13 9.49
N ASN A 5 9.00 33.35 10.57
CA ASN A 5 8.75 32.41 11.67
C ASN A 5 7.56 31.52 11.28
N TYR A 6 7.80 30.24 11.00
CA TYR A 6 6.72 29.24 10.85
C TYR A 6 6.51 28.56 12.21
N ASN A 7 5.34 28.80 12.79
CA ASN A 7 4.98 28.32 14.12
C ASN A 7 3.90 27.22 13.96
N SER A 8 4.30 25.95 14.07
CA SER A 8 3.40 24.79 13.89
C SER A 8 3.13 24.13 15.25
N ARG A 9 1.86 24.14 15.64
CA ARG A 9 1.33 23.58 16.89
C ARG A 9 1.21 22.05 16.76
N ILE A 10 2.08 21.31 17.43
CA ILE A 10 2.08 19.84 17.45
C ILE A 10 0.96 19.34 18.37
N HIS A 11 -0.03 18.63 17.83
CA HIS A 11 -0.88 17.73 18.62
C HIS A 11 -0.33 16.31 18.47
N SER A 12 0.16 15.75 19.57
CA SER A 12 0.71 14.40 19.66
C SER A 12 -0.39 13.35 19.72
N PHE A 13 -0.34 12.37 18.81
CA PHE A 13 -1.04 11.08 18.96
C PHE A 13 0.00 9.96 18.88
N GLN A 14 -0.09 9.02 19.82
CA GLN A 14 0.89 7.97 20.09
C GLN A 14 0.41 6.61 19.58
N LYS A 15 1.38 5.70 19.36
CA LYS A 15 1.31 4.24 19.05
C LYS A 15 1.11 3.89 17.56
N GLU A 16 1.69 2.81 17.01
CA GLU A 16 2.31 1.59 17.54
C GLU A 16 3.32 1.04 16.50
N LYS A 17 4.34 0.29 16.95
CA LYS A 17 5.42 -0.27 16.11
C LYS A 17 4.89 -1.40 15.22
N ASP A 18 5.18 -1.36 13.92
CA ASP A 18 5.37 -2.60 13.16
C ASP A 18 6.41 -2.42 12.05
N ASP A 19 7.32 -3.39 11.98
CA ASP A 19 8.56 -3.35 11.21
C ASP A 19 8.33 -4.08 9.88
N THR A 20 7.92 -3.36 8.84
CA THR A 20 7.94 -3.90 7.47
C THR A 20 8.18 -2.79 6.46
N SER A 21 9.46 -2.56 6.19
CA SER A 21 9.93 -1.77 5.07
C SER A 21 9.55 -2.46 3.75
N GLN A 22 8.53 -1.95 3.03
CA GLN A 22 8.54 -1.68 1.58
C GLN A 22 7.13 -1.36 1.03
N GLN A 23 7.01 -0.14 0.48
CA GLN A 23 6.14 0.26 -0.65
C GLN A 23 4.63 -0.08 -0.57
N ARG A 24 3.87 0.71 0.19
CA ARG A 24 2.45 0.95 -0.11
C ARG A 24 2.38 2.13 -1.10
N TYR A 25 2.40 1.83 -2.40
CA TYR A 25 2.06 2.80 -3.44
C TYR A 25 0.77 2.35 -4.16
N LEU A 26 -0.31 3.02 -3.78
CA LEU A 26 -1.48 3.44 -4.56
C LEU A 26 -2.24 2.50 -5.46
N ILE A 27 -3.51 2.46 -5.08
CA ILE A 27 -4.63 1.89 -5.76
C ILE A 27 -5.52 3.08 -6.18
N PRO A 28 -5.91 3.25 -7.46
CA PRO A 28 -7.03 4.11 -7.82
C PRO A 28 -8.28 3.66 -7.05
N GLN A 29 -9.06 4.58 -6.46
CA GLN A 29 -10.18 4.26 -5.55
C GLN A 29 -11.23 3.28 -6.12
N LYS A 30 -11.24 3.04 -7.44
CA LYS A 30 -12.06 2.00 -8.09
C LYS A 30 -11.68 0.55 -7.72
N TYR A 31 -10.63 0.34 -6.93
CA TYR A 31 -10.18 -0.98 -6.45
C TYR A 31 -9.85 -1.02 -4.94
N GLN A 32 -10.39 -0.07 -4.16
CA GLN A 32 -10.18 -0.03 -2.72
C GLN A 32 -11.11 -1.03 -2.02
N PHE A 33 -10.59 -2.22 -1.68
CA PHE A 33 -11.25 -3.09 -0.72
C PHE A 33 -11.25 -2.39 0.64
N HIS A 34 -12.45 -2.24 1.22
CA HIS A 34 -12.67 -1.77 2.58
C HIS A 34 -11.82 -2.58 3.57
N THR A 35 -10.91 -1.94 4.30
CA THR A 35 -10.48 -2.45 5.60
C THR A 35 -11.55 -2.06 6.62
N HIS A 36 -12.49 -2.96 6.88
CA HIS A 36 -13.28 -2.91 8.10
C HIS A 36 -12.35 -3.17 9.29
N LEU A 37 -12.29 -2.21 10.21
CA LEU A 37 -11.84 -2.47 11.58
C LEU A 37 -12.65 -3.65 12.14
N TYR A 38 -11.99 -4.76 12.44
CA TYR A 38 -12.49 -5.71 13.42
C TYR A 38 -11.58 -5.65 14.64
N LEU A 39 -12.05 -4.93 15.65
CA LEU A 39 -11.75 -5.22 17.04
C LEU A 39 -12.43 -6.56 17.36
N VAL A 40 -11.65 -7.61 17.60
CA VAL A 40 -12.09 -8.71 18.45
C VAL A 40 -10.98 -8.93 19.48
N ASP A 41 -11.23 -8.40 20.68
CA ASP A 41 -10.54 -8.83 21.89
C ASP A 41 -10.85 -10.32 22.10
N ILE A 42 -9.83 -11.17 22.05
CA ILE A 42 -9.91 -12.50 22.65
C ILE A 42 -8.90 -12.53 23.81
N ARG A 43 -9.40 -12.20 25.00
CA ARG A 43 -8.85 -12.72 26.25
C ARG A 43 -9.01 -14.23 26.21
N ASN A 44 -7.90 -14.95 26.04
CA ASN A 44 -7.85 -16.36 26.39
C ASN A 44 -7.60 -16.45 27.89
N ASP A 45 -8.61 -16.88 28.63
CA ASP A 45 -8.43 -17.44 29.97
C ASP A 45 -9.46 -18.55 30.23
N SER A 46 -8.92 -19.62 30.84
CA SER A 46 -9.58 -20.72 31.57
C SER A 46 -9.94 -22.01 30.81
N GLU A 47 -9.19 -23.06 31.21
CA GLU A 47 -9.54 -24.48 31.19
C GLU A 47 -10.81 -24.75 32.04
N ASP A 48 -11.62 -25.75 31.66
CA ASP A 48 -12.10 -26.85 32.54
C ASP A 48 -12.99 -27.88 31.79
N GLY A 49 -12.71 -29.17 32.01
CA GLY A 49 -13.71 -30.19 32.39
C GLY A 49 -14.75 -30.75 31.39
N ASP A 50 -14.40 -31.88 30.79
CA ASP A 50 -15.14 -33.17 30.79
C ASP A 50 -16.54 -33.40 30.15
N THR A 51 -16.55 -34.48 29.35
CA THR A 51 -17.59 -35.53 29.14
C THR A 51 -18.43 -35.50 27.84
N LEU A 52 -18.11 -36.47 26.96
CA LEU A 52 -18.92 -36.97 25.84
C LEU A 52 -20.15 -37.76 26.33
N PRO A 53 -21.19 -37.88 25.49
CA PRO A 53 -21.46 -39.21 24.98
C PRO A 53 -21.73 -39.27 23.47
N HIS A 54 -21.22 -40.36 22.91
CA HIS A 54 -21.50 -40.93 21.59
C HIS A 54 -22.99 -40.92 21.21
N GLN A 55 -23.29 -40.47 19.98
CA GLN A 55 -24.27 -41.15 19.13
C GLN A 55 -23.70 -41.29 17.72
N ASP A 56 -23.42 -42.53 17.35
CA ASP A 56 -23.39 -43.00 15.97
C ASP A 56 -24.77 -42.77 15.35
N GLU A 57 -24.79 -42.33 14.08
CA GLU A 57 -25.63 -42.87 13.00
C GLU A 57 -25.71 -41.84 11.87
N SER A 58 -24.86 -42.04 10.87
CA SER A 58 -25.18 -41.96 9.44
C SER A 58 -23.89 -41.62 8.70
N ARG A 59 -23.16 -42.68 8.31
CA ARG A 59 -22.18 -42.56 7.24
C ARG A 59 -22.98 -42.31 5.96
N SER A 60 -23.31 -41.04 5.75
CA SER A 60 -23.61 -40.51 4.44
C SER A 60 -22.48 -40.94 3.53
N ASP A 61 -22.77 -41.83 2.58
CA ASP A 61 -21.91 -42.13 1.44
C ASP A 61 -21.67 -40.81 0.71
N PHE A 62 -20.61 -40.10 1.08
CA PHE A 62 -20.10 -39.01 0.30
C PHE A 62 -19.64 -39.63 -1.01
N SER A 63 -20.46 -39.48 -2.05
CA SER A 63 -20.02 -39.68 -3.42
C SER A 63 -18.81 -38.76 -3.62
N VAL A 64 -17.61 -39.33 -3.54
CA VAL A 64 -16.37 -38.64 -3.88
C VAL A 64 -16.33 -38.58 -5.39
N GLU A 65 -17.09 -37.66 -5.95
CA GLU A 65 -16.93 -37.24 -7.34
C GLU A 65 -16.95 -35.72 -7.38
N GLU A 66 -15.88 -35.13 -6.90
CA GLU A 66 -15.52 -33.77 -7.30
C GLU A 66 -14.01 -33.79 -7.49
N GLY A 67 -13.58 -33.99 -8.74
CA GLY A 67 -12.21 -33.68 -9.11
C GLY A 67 -11.94 -32.25 -8.64
N SER A 68 -10.88 -32.06 -7.84
CA SER A 68 -10.58 -30.79 -7.17
C SER A 68 -10.81 -29.60 -8.11
N GLN A 69 -11.82 -28.78 -7.81
CA GLN A 69 -12.12 -27.62 -8.64
C GLN A 69 -10.92 -26.68 -8.61
N PRO A 70 -10.31 -26.35 -9.76
CA PRO A 70 -9.18 -25.45 -9.79
C PRO A 70 -9.63 -24.04 -9.41
N PHE A 71 -8.79 -23.34 -8.65
CA PHE A 71 -9.05 -21.96 -8.24
C PHE A 71 -9.14 -21.04 -9.47
N SER A 72 -10.16 -20.21 -9.47
CA SER A 72 -10.32 -19.06 -10.35
C SER A 72 -9.35 -17.93 -9.99
N GLN A 73 -9.25 -16.94 -10.87
CA GLN A 73 -8.45 -15.74 -10.62
C GLN A 73 -8.90 -14.98 -9.36
N SER A 74 -10.21 -14.88 -9.11
CA SER A 74 -10.75 -14.19 -7.93
C SER A 74 -10.40 -14.93 -6.66
N GLU A 75 -10.56 -16.25 -6.61
CA GLU A 75 -10.27 -17.04 -5.41
C GLU A 75 -8.77 -17.02 -5.08
N LEU A 76 -7.89 -17.05 -6.10
CA LEU A 76 -6.45 -16.90 -5.89
C LEU A 76 -6.12 -15.50 -5.32
N ASN A 77 -6.77 -14.46 -5.82
CA ASN A 77 -6.57 -13.09 -5.35
C ASN A 77 -7.10 -12.89 -3.92
N ASP A 78 -8.26 -13.46 -3.60
CA ASP A 78 -8.85 -13.42 -2.27
C ASP A 78 -7.99 -14.17 -1.26
N MET A 79 -7.47 -15.34 -1.63
CA MET A 79 -6.53 -16.08 -0.78
C MET A 79 -5.24 -15.29 -0.52
N ALA A 80 -4.67 -14.63 -1.53
CA ALA A 80 -3.50 -13.80 -1.34
C ALA A 80 -3.77 -12.61 -0.40
N ARG A 81 -4.99 -12.05 -0.48
CA ARG A 81 -5.46 -10.95 0.37
C ARG A 81 -5.70 -11.39 1.81
N ASP A 82 -6.46 -12.46 2.01
CA ASP A 82 -6.87 -12.96 3.33
C ASP A 82 -5.67 -13.48 4.14
N LEU A 83 -4.68 -14.05 3.45
CA LEU A 83 -3.41 -14.48 4.06
C LEU A 83 -2.39 -13.34 4.21
N GLY A 84 -2.68 -12.14 3.71
CA GLY A 84 -1.76 -10.99 3.76
C GLY A 84 -0.43 -11.24 3.05
N LEU A 85 -0.43 -11.99 1.93
CA LEU A 85 0.80 -12.37 1.25
C LEU A 85 1.52 -11.16 0.63
N SER A 86 2.85 -11.15 0.74
CA SER A 86 3.69 -10.24 -0.03
C SER A 86 3.59 -10.53 -1.54
N LYS A 87 4.01 -9.57 -2.39
CA LYS A 87 4.11 -9.76 -3.86
C LYS A 87 4.79 -11.08 -4.22
N HIS A 88 5.94 -11.35 -3.60
CA HIS A 88 6.68 -12.57 -3.83
C HIS A 88 5.97 -13.81 -3.27
N GLY A 89 5.33 -13.69 -2.10
CA GLY A 89 4.54 -14.77 -1.50
C GLY A 89 3.34 -15.19 -2.35
N ALA A 90 2.59 -14.22 -2.88
CA ALA A 90 1.45 -14.46 -3.77
C ALA A 90 1.90 -15.10 -5.11
N GLU A 91 3.01 -14.63 -5.68
CA GLU A 91 3.61 -15.24 -6.87
C GLU A 91 4.05 -16.69 -6.61
N LEU A 92 4.72 -16.93 -5.48
CA LEU A 92 5.16 -18.26 -5.08
C LEU A 92 3.97 -19.21 -4.88
N LEU A 93 2.93 -18.76 -4.17
CA LEU A 93 1.69 -19.51 -3.98
C LEU A 93 1.07 -19.89 -5.33
N GLY A 94 0.84 -18.91 -6.21
CA GLY A 94 0.27 -19.14 -7.53
C GLY A 94 1.11 -20.10 -8.37
N SER A 95 2.44 -20.01 -8.32
CA SER A 95 3.33 -20.95 -9.02
C SER A 95 3.16 -22.40 -8.52
N ARG A 96 3.03 -22.60 -7.21
CA ARG A 96 2.86 -23.92 -6.60
C ARG A 96 1.51 -24.52 -6.94
N LEU A 97 0.45 -23.70 -6.92
CA LEU A 97 -0.90 -24.12 -7.33
C LEU A 97 -0.94 -24.48 -8.82
N LYS A 98 -0.28 -23.70 -9.68
CA LYS A 98 -0.17 -24.00 -11.12
C LYS A 98 0.53 -25.33 -11.38
N ASN A 99 1.64 -25.60 -10.70
CA ASN A 99 2.38 -26.86 -10.84
C ASN A 99 1.54 -28.09 -10.45
N LYS A 100 0.55 -27.90 -9.57
CA LYS A 100 -0.41 -28.92 -9.16
C LYS A 100 -1.68 -28.95 -10.01
N ILE A 101 -1.77 -28.14 -11.07
CA ILE A 101 -2.96 -28.03 -11.95
C ILE A 101 -4.21 -27.58 -11.15
N LEU A 102 -3.99 -26.83 -10.06
CA LEU A 102 -5.06 -26.32 -9.19
C LEU A 102 -5.52 -24.92 -9.60
N LEU A 103 -5.11 -24.40 -10.76
CA LEU A 103 -5.54 -23.09 -11.25
C LEU A 103 -6.27 -23.26 -12.58
N THR A 104 -7.34 -22.48 -12.75
CA THR A 104 -8.04 -22.41 -14.04
C THR A 104 -7.09 -21.91 -15.14
N PRO A 105 -7.20 -22.43 -16.37
CA PRO A 105 -6.38 -21.96 -17.49
C PRO A 105 -6.48 -20.44 -17.67
N GLY A 106 -5.34 -19.78 -17.89
CA GLY A 106 -5.29 -18.32 -18.04
C GLY A 106 -5.18 -17.54 -16.72
N THR A 107 -5.26 -18.20 -15.55
CA THR A 107 -5.01 -17.53 -14.26
C THR A 107 -3.58 -17.03 -14.19
N SER A 108 -3.43 -15.74 -13.88
CA SER A 108 -2.15 -15.07 -13.70
C SER A 108 -1.85 -14.90 -12.21
N PHE A 109 -0.60 -15.16 -11.85
CA PHE A 109 -0.06 -14.94 -10.51
C PHE A 109 1.12 -13.96 -10.50
N SER A 110 1.45 -13.38 -11.67
CA SER A 110 2.54 -12.40 -11.84
C SER A 110 2.03 -10.99 -12.08
N TRP A 111 0.78 -10.71 -11.70
CA TRP A 111 0.08 -9.43 -11.88
C TRP A 111 0.83 -8.25 -11.25
N TYR A 112 1.57 -8.49 -10.17
CA TYR A 112 2.41 -7.48 -9.56
C TYR A 112 3.68 -7.13 -10.34
N ARG A 113 4.17 -7.96 -11.28
CA ARG A 113 5.51 -7.80 -11.86
C ARG A 113 5.65 -6.68 -12.87
N HIS A 114 4.55 -6.23 -13.46
CA HIS A 114 4.59 -5.34 -14.63
C HIS A 114 3.67 -4.13 -14.50
N ARG A 115 2.89 -4.01 -13.43
CA ARG A 115 1.97 -2.90 -13.24
C ARG A 115 2.70 -1.59 -13.02
N GLU A 116 3.88 -1.64 -12.41
CA GLU A 116 4.79 -0.52 -12.18
C GLU A 116 5.51 -0.07 -13.46
N LYS A 117 5.63 -0.93 -14.48
CA LYS A 117 6.39 -0.62 -15.69
C LYS A 117 5.82 0.57 -16.45
N GLY A 118 4.49 0.69 -16.51
CA GLY A 118 3.83 1.83 -17.16
C GLY A 118 4.10 3.17 -16.47
N PHE A 119 4.41 3.14 -15.17
CA PHE A 119 4.65 4.35 -14.39
C PHE A 119 6.14 4.67 -14.22
N THR A 120 7.04 3.74 -14.55
CA THR A 120 8.49 3.90 -14.33
C THR A 120 9.03 5.13 -15.07
N GLN A 121 8.42 5.52 -16.20
CA GLN A 121 8.80 6.72 -16.95
C GLN A 121 8.61 8.05 -16.17
N PHE A 122 7.70 8.07 -15.18
CA PHE A 122 7.42 9.24 -14.34
C PHE A 122 8.26 9.29 -13.07
N PHE A 123 9.20 8.35 -12.89
CA PHE A 123 10.08 8.31 -11.73
C PHE A 123 11.54 8.25 -12.16
N SER A 124 12.37 8.98 -11.42
CA SER A 124 13.82 8.95 -11.54
C SER A 124 14.44 8.56 -10.20
N LYS A 125 15.66 8.02 -10.25
CA LYS A 125 16.43 7.66 -9.07
C LYS A 125 17.78 8.36 -9.08
N GLU A 126 18.12 8.99 -7.97
CA GLU A 126 19.41 9.65 -7.75
C GLU A 126 19.93 9.29 -6.37
N GLY A 127 21.03 8.53 -6.35
CA GLY A 127 21.52 7.90 -5.12
C GLY A 127 20.42 7.06 -4.45
N ASN A 128 20.04 7.44 -3.24
CA ASN A 128 19.01 6.77 -2.43
C ASN A 128 17.61 7.37 -2.58
N LEU A 129 17.48 8.48 -3.32
CA LEU A 129 16.22 9.17 -3.54
C LEU A 129 15.57 8.65 -4.83
N VAL A 130 14.33 8.18 -4.72
CA VAL A 130 13.43 8.00 -5.86
C VAL A 130 12.44 9.15 -5.84
N TYR A 131 12.24 9.83 -6.96
CA TYR A 131 11.36 10.98 -7.06
C TYR A 131 10.54 10.96 -8.35
N CYS A 132 9.37 11.60 -8.32
CA CYS A 132 8.55 11.81 -9.50
C CYS A 132 9.15 12.96 -10.32
N ASN A 133 9.53 12.69 -11.57
CA ASN A 133 10.14 13.68 -12.48
C ASN A 133 9.11 14.34 -13.41
N ASP A 134 7.88 13.82 -13.47
CA ASP A 134 6.79 14.37 -14.27
C ASP A 134 5.43 14.17 -13.56
N VAL A 135 5.12 15.11 -12.66
CA VAL A 135 3.87 15.11 -11.87
C VAL A 135 2.64 15.27 -12.75
N GLN A 136 2.73 16.08 -13.80
CA GLN A 136 1.60 16.33 -14.70
C GLN A 136 1.30 15.09 -15.54
N GLY A 137 2.34 14.46 -16.09
CA GLY A 137 2.22 13.25 -16.90
C GLY A 137 1.62 12.09 -16.14
N ILE A 138 2.02 11.87 -14.89
CA ILE A 138 1.43 10.80 -14.08
C ILE A 138 -0.03 11.07 -13.70
N ILE A 139 -0.42 12.33 -13.43
CA ILE A 139 -1.82 12.70 -13.16
C ILE A 139 -2.67 12.52 -14.43
N LYS A 140 -2.15 12.98 -15.58
CA LYS A 140 -2.78 12.79 -16.88
C LYS A 140 -2.90 11.32 -17.27
N CYS A 141 -1.96 10.46 -16.85
CA CYS A 141 -2.04 9.01 -17.05
C CYS A 141 -3.25 8.37 -16.35
N PHE A 142 -3.85 9.06 -15.38
CA PHE A 142 -5.10 8.66 -14.73
C PHE A 142 -6.34 9.37 -15.29
N ASP A 143 -6.22 10.05 -16.42
CA ASP A 143 -7.27 10.87 -17.04
C ASP A 143 -7.81 11.97 -16.09
N ILE A 144 -6.93 12.48 -15.23
CA ILE A 144 -7.23 13.59 -14.31
C ILE A 144 -6.61 14.86 -14.88
N GLU A 145 -7.38 15.96 -14.88
CA GLU A 145 -6.85 17.27 -15.22
C GLU A 145 -6.00 17.81 -14.07
N TYR A 146 -4.80 18.32 -14.40
CA TYR A 146 -3.89 18.83 -13.40
C TYR A 146 -4.18 20.31 -13.06
N ASP A 147 -4.80 20.53 -11.92
CA ASP A 147 -4.93 21.85 -11.30
C ASP A 147 -4.11 21.90 -9.99
N PRO A 148 -2.97 22.61 -9.94
CA PRO A 148 -2.14 22.70 -8.73
C PRO A 148 -2.88 23.15 -7.46
N SER A 149 -4.00 23.89 -7.60
CA SER A 149 -4.76 24.40 -6.47
C SER A 149 -5.58 23.32 -5.75
N GLU A 150 -5.87 22.21 -6.43
CA GLU A 150 -6.63 21.07 -5.91
C GLU A 150 -5.75 20.03 -5.18
N TRP A 151 -4.45 20.27 -5.11
CA TRP A 151 -3.50 19.34 -4.50
C TRP A 151 -2.61 20.01 -3.47
N ARG A 152 -2.17 19.21 -2.51
CA ARG A 152 -1.21 19.61 -1.47
C ARG A 152 -0.10 18.58 -1.33
N LEU A 153 1.08 19.07 -0.98
CA LEU A 153 2.24 18.22 -0.73
C LEU A 153 2.29 17.85 0.75
N PHE A 154 2.40 16.55 1.02
CA PHE A 154 2.58 16.01 2.35
C PHE A 154 3.91 15.27 2.43
N ILE A 155 4.81 15.74 3.29
CA ILE A 155 6.08 15.08 3.57
C ILE A 155 6.02 14.50 4.97
N TYR A 156 6.35 13.23 5.10
CA TYR A 156 6.48 12.63 6.42
C TYR A 156 7.74 11.82 6.53
N SER A 157 8.34 11.91 7.71
CA SER A 157 9.44 11.05 8.09
C SER A 157 8.96 9.96 9.03
N SER A 158 9.65 8.83 8.92
CA SER A 158 9.57 7.68 9.82
C SER A 158 10.99 7.37 10.26
N LYS A 159 11.16 6.49 11.24
CA LYS A 159 12.48 6.07 11.73
C LYS A 159 13.46 5.60 10.66
N THR A 160 12.95 5.07 9.55
CA THR A 160 13.76 4.42 8.51
C THR A 160 13.57 5.04 7.12
N SER A 161 12.73 6.08 6.99
CA SER A 161 12.48 6.68 5.68
C SER A 161 11.85 8.06 5.74
N LEU A 162 12.14 8.85 4.71
CA LEU A 162 11.46 10.09 4.38
C LEU A 162 10.64 9.87 3.11
N LYS A 163 9.39 10.35 3.12
CA LYS A 163 8.43 10.15 2.02
C LYS A 163 7.72 11.45 1.72
N ALA A 164 7.61 11.77 0.44
CA ALA A 164 6.80 12.87 -0.07
C ALA A 164 5.65 12.27 -0.88
N VAL A 165 4.42 12.66 -0.55
CA VAL A 165 3.20 12.23 -1.22
C VAL A 165 2.34 13.43 -1.55
N PHE A 166 1.65 13.36 -2.68
CA PHE A 166 0.67 14.32 -3.12
C PHE A 166 -0.72 13.88 -2.68
N LEU A 167 -1.52 14.81 -2.17
CA LEU A 167 -2.87 14.55 -1.71
C LEU A 167 -3.82 15.49 -2.45
N HIS A 168 -4.91 14.94 -2.97
CA HIS A 168 -6.02 15.76 -3.47
C HIS A 168 -6.77 16.37 -2.28
N ASN A 169 -7.10 17.66 -2.33
CA ASN A 169 -7.71 18.39 -1.22
C ASN A 169 -9.06 17.79 -0.79
N GLY A 170 -9.86 17.30 -1.74
CA GLY A 170 -11.11 16.58 -1.46
C GLY A 170 -10.96 15.11 -1.07
N ASN A 171 -9.72 14.58 -0.97
CA ASN A 171 -9.41 13.16 -0.77
C ASN A 171 -10.14 12.21 -1.73
N SER A 172 -10.51 12.73 -2.91
CA SER A 172 -11.28 12.06 -3.96
C SER A 172 -10.44 11.03 -4.71
N PHE A 173 -9.12 11.20 -4.66
CA PHE A 173 -8.15 10.28 -5.22
C PHE A 173 -7.31 9.69 -4.10
N ALA A 174 -6.70 8.54 -4.37
CA ALA A 174 -5.63 8.06 -3.51
C ALA A 174 -4.45 9.06 -3.56
N SER A 175 -3.54 8.98 -2.59
CA SER A 175 -2.33 9.82 -2.60
C SER A 175 -1.50 9.60 -3.88
N LEU A 176 -0.42 10.33 -4.12
CA LEU A 176 0.50 10.10 -5.25
C LEU A 176 1.94 10.15 -4.72
N PRO A 177 2.82 9.14 -4.82
CA PRO A 177 4.17 9.28 -4.33
C PRO A 177 4.93 10.25 -5.22
N LEU A 178 5.57 11.21 -4.58
CA LEU A 178 6.44 12.19 -5.24
C LEU A 178 7.90 11.97 -4.86
N GLY A 179 8.17 11.38 -3.70
CA GLY A 179 9.54 11.14 -3.25
C GLY A 179 9.62 10.05 -2.20
N HIS A 180 10.69 9.27 -2.22
CA HIS A 180 11.01 8.31 -1.18
C HIS A 180 12.51 8.06 -1.06
N THR A 181 12.96 7.94 0.17
CA THR A 181 14.33 7.60 0.54
C THR A 181 14.34 6.94 1.91
N VAL A 182 15.26 6.01 2.12
CA VAL A 182 15.45 5.30 3.40
C VAL A 182 16.67 5.79 4.18
N HIS A 183 17.41 6.75 3.63
CA HIS A 183 18.67 7.24 4.21
C HIS A 183 18.66 8.73 4.54
N LEU A 184 17.57 9.45 4.25
CA LEU A 184 17.44 10.86 4.61
C LEU A 184 16.59 11.03 5.87
N GLU A 185 16.87 12.10 6.59
CA GLU A 185 16.15 12.52 7.77
C GLU A 185 15.31 13.76 7.49
N GLU A 186 14.36 14.07 8.37
CA GLU A 186 13.60 15.32 8.29
C GLU A 186 14.44 16.49 8.82
N ASN A 187 15.38 16.92 7.97
CA ASN A 187 16.18 18.12 8.12
C ASN A 187 16.04 19.02 6.89
N TYR A 188 16.48 20.27 7.01
CA TYR A 188 16.31 21.27 5.96
C TYR A 188 16.97 20.89 4.62
N ASN A 189 18.18 20.31 4.66
CA ASN A 189 18.94 19.98 3.46
C ASN A 189 18.27 18.85 2.68
N ASP A 190 17.85 17.81 3.39
CA ASP A 190 17.22 16.63 2.80
C ASP A 190 15.84 16.96 2.23
N LEU A 191 15.05 17.76 2.96
CA LEU A 191 13.77 18.28 2.47
C LEU A 191 13.99 19.16 1.23
N SER A 192 14.98 20.06 1.26
CA SER A 192 15.31 20.91 0.12
C SER A 192 15.64 20.09 -1.12
N MET A 193 16.39 19.00 -0.97
CA MET A 193 16.73 18.12 -2.08
C MET A 193 15.48 17.48 -2.70
N ILE A 194 14.55 16.97 -1.88
CA ILE A 194 13.30 16.40 -2.39
C ILE A 194 12.46 17.47 -3.11
N LEU A 195 12.28 18.65 -2.49
CA LEU A 195 11.50 19.75 -3.04
C LEU A 195 12.06 20.26 -4.37
N GLU A 196 13.38 20.29 -4.53
CA GLU A 196 14.04 20.64 -5.78
C GLU A 196 13.76 19.60 -6.86
N LYS A 197 13.91 18.30 -6.55
CA LYS A 197 13.74 17.22 -7.54
C LYS A 197 12.31 17.09 -8.06
N ILE A 198 11.31 17.46 -7.25
CA ILE A 198 9.89 17.45 -7.65
C ILE A 198 9.41 18.81 -8.19
N ASN A 199 10.33 19.74 -8.48
CA ASN A 199 10.03 21.07 -9.01
C ASN A 199 8.97 21.85 -8.20
N TYR A 200 9.01 21.76 -6.86
CA TYR A 200 8.00 22.36 -5.96
C TYR A 200 7.72 23.84 -6.27
N LYS A 201 8.78 24.62 -6.54
CA LYS A 201 8.69 26.06 -6.82
C LYS A 201 7.93 26.38 -8.11
N GLU A 202 7.96 25.49 -9.09
CA GLU A 202 7.29 25.70 -10.37
C GLU A 202 5.79 25.44 -10.27
N HIS A 203 5.40 24.49 -9.42
CA HIS A 203 4.02 24.06 -9.29
C HIS A 203 3.13 24.98 -8.44
N ARG A 204 3.71 25.79 -7.54
CA ARG A 204 2.97 26.74 -6.68
C ARG A 204 1.81 26.08 -5.91
N TRP A 205 2.03 24.89 -5.36
CA TRP A 205 1.04 24.20 -4.52
C TRP A 205 0.64 25.05 -3.30
N ASN A 206 -0.63 24.95 -2.93
CA ASN A 206 -1.22 25.82 -1.91
C ASN A 206 -0.59 25.61 -0.53
N ASP A 207 -0.22 24.37 -0.18
CA ASP A 207 0.30 24.03 1.14
C ASP A 207 1.37 22.90 1.09
N LEU A 208 2.39 23.04 1.95
CA LEU A 208 3.33 21.99 2.33
C LEU A 208 3.06 21.62 3.80
N GLU A 209 2.67 20.38 4.03
CA GLU A 209 2.49 19.81 5.37
C GLU A 209 3.66 18.86 5.67
N THR A 210 4.24 18.95 6.88
CA THR A 210 5.25 18.01 7.35
C THR A 210 4.81 17.30 8.63
N ALA A 211 5.12 16.00 8.74
CA ALA A 211 4.83 15.21 9.93
C ALA A 211 5.96 14.24 10.28
N LYS A 212 6.25 14.12 11.59
CA LYS A 212 7.12 13.08 12.14
C LYS A 212 6.25 11.95 12.69
N CYS A 213 6.43 10.73 12.17
CA CYS A 213 5.78 9.52 12.67
C CYS A 213 6.64 8.79 13.71
#